data_AF-A0AAW7YVB0-F1
#
_entry.id   AF-A0AAW7YVB0-F1
#
_cell.length_a   1.000
_cell.length_b   1.000
_cell.length_c   1.000
_cell.angle_alpha   90.00
_cell.angle_beta   90.00
_cell.angle_gamma   90.00
#
_symmetry.space_group_name_H-M   'P 1'
#
loop_
_entity.id
_entity.type
_entity.pdbx_description
1 polymer ?
#
loop_
_entity_poly.entity_id
_entity_poly.type
_entity_poly.pdbx_seq_one_letter_code
_entity_poly.pdbx_strand_id
1 'polypeptide(L)'
;PGTNLKIKNVAPVAVHAELPAFIKPGQTIDITISAIGEAKSLRGGSLVQTFLKGADGEVYALAQGSLIVGGFGAEGADGSKVISNTPT
;
A
#
# COMPACT_ATOMS: atom_id res chain seq x y z
N PRO A 1 -7.12 -27.82 3.18
CA PRO A 1 -7.18 -27.55 1.73
C PRO A 1 -6.62 -26.15 1.43
N GLY A 2 -5.35 -26.08 0.99
CA GLY A 2 -4.68 -24.83 0.66
C GLY A 2 -5.17 -24.32 -0.69
N THR A 3 -5.99 -23.28 -0.67
CA THR A 3 -6.32 -22.49 -1.86
C THR A 3 -5.03 -21.86 -2.36
N ASN A 4 -4.43 -22.47 -3.37
CA ASN A 4 -3.29 -21.94 -4.08
C ASN A 4 -3.77 -20.69 -4.86
N LEU A 5 -3.78 -19.54 -4.18
CA LEU A 5 -4.04 -18.24 -4.76
C LEU A 5 -3.14 -18.11 -5.97
N LYS A 6 -3.72 -17.96 -7.16
CA LYS A 6 -2.94 -17.73 -8.38
C LYS A 6 -2.29 -16.35 -8.23
N ILE A 7 -1.05 -16.34 -7.75
CA ILE A 7 -0.22 -15.16 -7.39
C ILE A 7 0.06 -14.24 -8.59
N LYS A 8 -0.42 -14.58 -9.79
CA LYS A 8 -0.26 -13.75 -10.99
C LYS A 8 -0.79 -12.32 -10.79
N ASN A 9 -1.83 -12.13 -9.98
CA ASN A 9 -2.50 -10.84 -9.79
C ASN A 9 -2.61 -10.43 -8.30
N VAL A 10 -1.79 -11.02 -7.43
CA VAL A 10 -1.80 -10.74 -5.98
C VAL A 10 -0.38 -10.42 -5.54
N ALA A 11 -0.21 -9.34 -4.80
CA ALA A 11 1.08 -8.94 -4.25
C ALA A 11 0.98 -8.77 -2.74
N PRO A 12 1.99 -9.22 -1.97
CA PRO A 12 2.09 -8.84 -0.56
C PRO A 12 2.46 -7.36 -0.45
N VAL A 13 1.83 -6.67 0.50
CA VAL A 13 2.03 -5.23 0.75
C VAL A 13 2.22 -4.97 2.23
N ALA A 14 3.03 -3.98 2.54
CA ALA A 14 3.14 -3.38 3.87
C ALA A 14 2.24 -2.14 3.88
N VAL A 15 1.43 -2.01 4.93
CA VAL A 15 0.59 -0.84 5.15
C VAL A 15 1.02 -0.21 6.46
N HIS A 16 1.37 1.06 6.41
CA HIS A 16 1.77 1.85 7.57
C HIS A 16 1.00 3.16 7.59
N ALA A 17 0.71 3.67 8.78
CA ALA A 17 0.01 4.93 8.96
C ALA A 17 0.52 5.60 10.23
N GLU A 18 0.61 6.92 10.20
CA GLU A 18 0.93 7.72 11.38
C GLU A 18 -0.37 8.26 11.95
N LEU A 19 -0.63 7.99 13.24
CA LEU A 19 -1.85 8.43 13.90
C LEU A 19 -1.60 9.79 14.56
N PRO A 20 -2.18 10.90 14.06
CA PRO A 20 -2.03 12.19 14.70
C PRO A 20 -2.73 12.21 16.06
N ALA A 21 -2.22 13.05 16.96
CA ALA A 21 -2.83 13.26 18.26
C ALA A 21 -4.28 13.76 18.12
N PHE A 22 -5.15 13.32 19.02
CA PHE A 22 -6.57 13.73 19.11
C PHE A 22 -7.43 13.36 17.89
N ILE A 23 -7.09 12.27 17.20
CA ILE A 23 -7.96 11.78 16.14
C ILE A 23 -9.33 11.36 16.69
N LYS A 24 -10.39 11.63 15.93
CA LYS A 24 -11.76 11.28 16.25
C LYS A 24 -12.26 10.17 15.34
N PRO A 25 -13.17 9.30 15.83
CA PRO A 25 -13.85 8.35 14.96
C PRO A 25 -14.49 9.06 13.76
N GLY A 26 -14.24 8.50 12.56
CA GLY A 26 -14.73 9.06 11.29
C GLY A 26 -13.78 10.04 10.59
N GLN A 27 -12.66 10.42 11.20
CA GLN A 27 -11.61 11.16 10.50
C GLN A 27 -10.79 10.24 9.59
N THR A 28 -10.41 10.77 8.44
CA THR A 28 -9.51 10.11 7.50
C THR A 28 -8.08 10.24 7.98
N ILE A 29 -7.29 9.17 7.83
CA ILE A 29 -5.84 9.20 8.03
C ILE A 29 -5.12 8.91 6.72
N ASP A 30 -3.96 9.54 6.57
CA ASP A 30 -3.04 9.20 5.50
C ASP A 30 -2.35 7.88 5.82
N ILE A 31 -2.31 7.01 4.82
CA ILE A 31 -1.70 5.70 4.89
C ILE A 31 -0.67 5.57 3.77
N THR A 32 0.48 4.98 4.10
CA THR A 32 1.51 4.64 3.12
C THR A 32 1.47 3.15 2.86
N ILE A 33 1.35 2.79 1.58
CA ILE A 33 1.36 1.40 1.13
C ILE A 33 2.62 1.15 0.33
N SER A 34 3.36 0.12 0.70
CA SER A 34 4.58 -0.30 0.01
C SER A 34 4.45 -1.72 -0.48
N ALA A 35 4.90 -1.97 -1.71
CA ALA A 35 5.03 -3.31 -2.25
C ALA A 35 6.10 -4.07 -1.46
N ILE A 36 5.81 -5.33 -1.12
CA ILE A 36 6.81 -6.24 -0.55
C ILE A 36 7.26 -7.20 -1.66
N GLY A 37 8.57 -7.32 -1.87
CA GLY A 37 9.13 -8.26 -2.84
C GLY A 37 8.97 -7.82 -4.30
N GLU A 38 8.46 -8.72 -5.15
CA GLU A 38 8.51 -8.59 -6.62
C GLU A 38 7.37 -7.77 -7.26
N ALA A 39 6.56 -7.04 -6.48
CA ALA A 39 5.48 -6.24 -7.06
C ALA A 39 6.06 -5.04 -7.85
N LYS A 40 6.14 -5.18 -9.18
CA LYS A 40 6.66 -4.15 -10.10
C LYS A 40 5.90 -2.82 -10.03
N SER A 41 4.61 -2.87 -9.71
CA SER A 41 3.77 -1.70 -9.56
C SER A 41 2.50 -2.03 -8.77
N LEU A 42 2.06 -1.08 -7.94
CA LEU A 42 0.75 -1.11 -7.28
C LEU A 42 -0.30 -0.31 -8.04
N ARG A 43 0.08 0.33 -9.15
CA ARG A 43 -0.82 1.17 -9.96
C ARG A 43 -2.01 0.36 -10.45
N GLY A 44 -3.21 0.87 -10.22
CA GLY A 44 -4.45 0.20 -10.65
C GLY A 44 -4.79 -1.03 -9.81
N GLY A 45 -4.00 -1.31 -8.76
CA GLY A 45 -4.34 -2.31 -7.75
C GLY A 45 -5.43 -1.80 -6.80
N SER A 46 -6.06 -2.74 -6.10
CA SER A 46 -6.99 -2.45 -5.02
C SER A 46 -6.48 -3.10 -3.74
N LEU A 47 -6.47 -2.34 -2.66
CA LEU A 47 -6.22 -2.83 -1.33
C LEU A 47 -7.50 -3.47 -0.80
N VAL A 48 -7.40 -4.76 -0.48
CA VAL A 48 -8.44 -5.47 0.27
C VAL A 48 -8.58 -4.88 1.67
N GLN A 49 -9.75 -5.02 2.29
CA GLN A 49 -9.99 -4.52 3.63
C GLN A 49 -8.87 -4.93 4.60
N THR A 50 -8.16 -3.93 5.11
CA THR A 50 -6.99 -4.10 5.97
C THR A 50 -7.21 -3.34 7.26
N PHE A 51 -7.16 -4.05 8.39
CA PHE A 51 -7.25 -3.45 9.72
C PHE A 51 -5.88 -2.98 10.17
N LEU A 52 -5.75 -1.69 10.47
CA LEU A 52 -4.55 -1.11 11.05
C LEU A 52 -4.65 -1.16 12.57
N LYS A 53 -3.73 -1.90 13.18
CA LYS A 53 -3.70 -2.15 14.62
C LYS A 53 -2.55 -1.41 15.28
N GLY A 54 -2.80 -0.93 16.49
CA GLY A 54 -1.77 -0.39 17.37
C GLY A 54 -0.92 -1.50 18.01
N ALA A 55 0.14 -1.09 18.70
CA ALA A 55 1.00 -2.02 19.46
C ALA A 55 0.27 -2.67 20.65
N ASP A 56 -0.84 -2.09 21.07
CA ASP A 56 -1.81 -2.61 22.05
C ASP A 56 -2.77 -3.67 21.46
N GLY A 57 -2.79 -3.84 20.14
CA GLY A 57 -3.64 -4.78 19.43
C GLY A 57 -5.03 -4.25 19.07
N GLU A 58 -5.37 -3.01 19.45
CA GLU A 58 -6.64 -2.40 19.09
C GLU A 58 -6.63 -1.89 17.65
N VAL A 59 -7.81 -1.89 17.01
CA VAL A 59 -7.97 -1.41 15.63
C VAL A 59 -8.22 0.09 15.65
N TYR A 60 -7.29 0.86 15.10
CA TYR A 60 -7.38 2.32 15.05
C TYR A 60 -7.90 2.84 13.70
N ALA A 61 -7.71 2.07 12.63
CA ALA A 61 -8.17 2.45 11.30
C ALA A 61 -8.49 1.25 10.42
N LEU A 62 -9.33 1.52 9.43
CA LEU A 62 -9.67 0.61 8.34
C LEU A 62 -9.15 1.19 7.03
N ALA A 63 -8.31 0.43 6.34
CA ALA A 63 -7.76 0.80 5.03
C ALA A 63 -8.35 -0.12 3.96
N GLN A 64 -8.96 0.46 2.93
CA GLN A 64 -9.45 -0.25 1.75
C GLN A 64 -9.55 0.71 0.57
N GLY A 65 -9.33 0.22 -0.65
CA GLY A 65 -9.70 0.95 -1.86
C GLY A 65 -8.65 0.89 -2.96
N SER A 66 -8.92 1.63 -4.02
CA SER A 66 -8.00 1.76 -5.15
C SER A 66 -6.70 2.44 -4.73
N LEU A 67 -5.57 1.87 -5.13
CA LEU A 67 -4.25 2.40 -4.85
C LEU A 67 -3.86 3.43 -5.91
N ILE A 68 -3.49 4.62 -5.44
CA ILE A 68 -2.85 5.65 -6.25
C ILE A 68 -1.36 5.62 -5.91
N VAL A 69 -0.51 5.46 -6.92
CA VAL A 69 0.96 5.46 -6.74
C VAL A 69 1.52 6.81 -7.16
N GLY A 70 2.09 7.54 -6.19
CA GLY A 70 2.96 8.69 -6.45
C GLY A 70 4.36 8.17 -6.75
N GLY A 71 4.73 8.07 -8.02
CA GLY A 71 6.01 7.45 -8.40
C GLY A 71 5.91 6.37 -9.47
N PHE A 72 6.54 6.55 -10.63
CA PHE A 72 6.90 5.42 -11.51
C PHE A 72 8.42 5.36 -11.62
N GLY A 73 8.99 4.21 -11.27
CA GLY A 73 10.36 3.83 -11.59
C GLY A 73 10.36 3.05 -12.90
N ALA A 74 10.91 3.63 -13.97
CA ALA A 74 11.18 2.91 -15.22
C ALA A 74 12.65 2.50 -15.22
N GLU A 75 12.95 1.20 -15.30
CA GLU A 75 14.31 0.70 -15.58
C GLU A 75 14.42 0.34 -17.06
N GLY A 76 15.29 1.05 -17.78
CA GLY A 76 15.65 0.74 -19.15
C GLY A 76 16.59 -0.46 -19.23
N ALA A 77 16.57 -1.19 -20.36
CA ALA A 77 17.44 -2.35 -20.60
C ALA A 77 18.94 -2.01 -20.64
N ASP A 78 19.26 -0.72 -20.63
CA ASP A 78 20.58 -0.09 -20.56
C ASP A 78 21.04 0.23 -19.12
N GLY A 79 20.21 -0.06 -18.11
CA GLY A 79 20.48 0.25 -16.70
C GLY A 79 20.03 1.66 -16.28
N SER A 80 19.33 2.40 -17.15
CA SER A 80 18.84 3.74 -16.84
C SER A 80 17.60 3.68 -15.95
N LYS A 81 17.64 4.32 -14.76
CA LYS A 81 16.51 4.39 -13.82
C LYS A 81 15.86 5.77 -13.85
N VAL A 82 14.63 5.87 -14.35
CA VAL A 82 13.82 7.10 -14.30
C VAL A 82 12.88 6.99 -13.11
N ILE A 83 13.08 7.80 -12.07
CA ILE A 83 12.18 7.91 -10.91
C ILE A 83 11.35 9.17 -11.11
N SER A 84 10.10 9.02 -11.53
CA SER A 84 9.17 10.15 -11.65
C SER A 84 8.26 10.19 -10.43
N ASN A 85 8.62 10.99 -9.43
CA ASN A 85 7.77 11.27 -8.27
C ASN A 85 6.77 12.37 -8.64
N THR A 86 5.51 12.01 -8.90
CA THR A 86 4.43 13.00 -8.99
C THR A 86 4.00 13.37 -7.57
N PRO A 87 4.18 14.63 -7.11
CA PRO A 87 3.62 15.07 -5.85
C PRO A 87 2.09 15.13 -5.98
N THR A 88 1.38 14.49 -5.06
CA THR A 88 -0.07 14.66 -4.87
C THR A 88 -0.32 15.06 -3.44
#